data_AF-A0A8C9E292-F1
#
_entry.id   AF-A0A8C9E292-F1
#
_cell.length_a   1.000
_cell.length_b   1.000
_cell.length_c   1.000
_cell.angle_alpha   90.00
_cell.angle_beta   90.00
_cell.angle_gamma   90.00
#
_symmetry.space_group_name_H-M   'P 1'
#
loop_
_entity.id
_entity.type
_entity.pdbx_description
1 polymer ?
#
loop_
_entity_poly.entity_id
_entity_poly.type
_entity_poly.pdbx_seq_one_letter_code
_entity_poly.pdbx_strand_id
1 'polypeptide(L)'
;MTLGYKAGDLVFGKMKGYPHWPAQIEEHPEGAVKPPANTYPIFFFGTHETAFLVPKTFSLIRNTKTSLGSQTNGKDLMKDCGK
;
A
#
# COMPACT_ATOMS: atom_id res chain seq x y z
N MET A 1 17.40 4.59 8.36
CA MET A 1 16.19 4.26 9.14
C MET A 1 15.29 3.42 8.26
N THR A 2 15.39 2.09 8.35
CA THR A 2 14.50 1.17 7.65
C THR A 2 13.11 1.32 8.26
N LEU A 3 12.19 2.00 7.57
CA LEU A 3 10.77 1.87 7.94
C LEU A 3 10.47 0.37 7.89
N GLY A 4 10.11 -0.22 9.03
CA GLY A 4 9.85 -1.65 9.18
C GLY A 4 8.53 -2.04 8.52
N TYR A 5 8.48 -1.93 7.20
CA TYR A 5 7.36 -2.36 6.39
C TYR A 5 7.19 -3.88 6.52
N LYS A 6 6.01 -4.33 6.91
CA LYS A 6 5.64 -5.75 6.98
C LYS A 6 4.49 -6.04 6.03
N ALA A 7 4.34 -7.30 5.66
CA ALA A 7 3.14 -7.78 4.99
C ALA A 7 1.89 -7.37 5.81
N GLY A 8 0.87 -6.93 5.11
CA GLY A 8 -0.37 -6.41 5.69
C GLY A 8 -0.39 -4.91 6.00
N ASP A 9 0.75 -4.19 5.95
CA ASP A 9 0.72 -2.73 6.11
C ASP A 9 0.00 -2.04 4.95
N LEU A 10 -0.91 -1.13 5.29
CA LEU A 10 -1.60 -0.29 4.32
C LEU A 10 -0.67 0.85 3.88
N VAL A 11 -0.51 1.04 2.57
CA VAL A 11 0.37 2.03 1.97
C VAL A 11 -0.34 2.79 0.84
N PHE A 12 0.08 4.01 0.56
CA PHE A 12 -0.26 4.71 -0.67
C PHE A 12 0.80 4.41 -1.73
N GLY A 13 0.40 3.77 -2.83
CA GLY A 13 1.24 3.62 -4.00
C GLY A 13 1.37 4.95 -4.75
N LYS A 14 2.60 5.32 -5.12
CA LYS A 14 2.90 6.50 -5.92
C LYS A 14 3.43 6.07 -7.29
N MET A 15 2.56 6.13 -8.29
CA MET A 15 2.94 5.94 -9.69
C MET A 15 2.97 7.27 -10.44
N LYS A 16 3.82 7.36 -11.46
CA LYS A 16 3.87 8.55 -12.32
C LYS A 16 2.58 8.64 -13.13
N GLY A 17 1.87 9.76 -13.02
CA GLY A 17 0.63 10.02 -13.77
C GLY A 17 -0.66 9.59 -13.06
N TYR A 18 -0.58 8.96 -11.89
CA TYR A 18 -1.73 8.58 -11.08
C TYR A 18 -1.73 9.30 -9.72
N PRO A 19 -2.90 9.62 -9.16
CA PRO A 19 -2.99 10.10 -7.79
C PRO A 19 -2.48 9.03 -6.81
N HIS A 20 -2.22 9.43 -5.56
CA HIS A 20 -1.87 8.46 -4.51
C HIS A 20 -2.99 7.43 -4.35
N TRP A 21 -2.68 6.16 -4.61
CA TRP A 21 -3.68 5.09 -4.64
C TRP A 21 -3.58 4.19 -3.41
N PRO A 22 -4.69 3.82 -2.76
CA PRO A 22 -4.65 2.91 -1.62
C PRO A 22 -4.17 1.53 -2.03
N ALA A 23 -3.20 1.03 -1.29
CA ALA A 23 -2.58 -0.25 -1.54
C ALA A 23 -2.17 -0.93 -0.23
N GLN A 24 -1.71 -2.18 -0.31
CA GLN A 24 -1.24 -2.95 0.82
C GLN A 24 0.03 -3.71 0.45
N ILE A 25 0.93 -3.86 1.40
CA ILE A 25 2.12 -4.70 1.24
C ILE A 25 1.67 -6.17 1.33
N GLU A 26 1.87 -6.92 0.26
CA GLU A 26 1.61 -8.35 0.23
C GLU A 26 2.82 -9.12 0.81
N GLU A 27 2.57 -10.33 1.31
CA GLU A 27 3.66 -11.23 1.67
C GLU A 27 4.20 -11.90 0.41
N HIS A 28 5.51 -11.80 0.17
CA HIS A 28 6.13 -12.57 -0.89
C HIS A 28 6.28 -14.02 -0.43
N PRO A 29 5.76 -15.02 -1.18
CA PRO A 29 5.85 -16.42 -0.77
C PRO A 29 7.32 -16.87 -0.70
N GLU A 30 7.67 -17.54 0.41
CA GLU A 30 9.06 -17.92 0.76
C GLU A 30 9.76 -18.84 -0.26
N GLY A 31 9.03 -19.39 -1.24
CA GLY A 31 9.57 -20.24 -2.32
C GLY A 31 9.60 -19.60 -3.71
N ALA A 32 9.07 -18.39 -3.89
CA ALA A 32 9.09 -17.71 -5.18
C ALA A 32 10.42 -16.96 -5.37
N VAL A 33 10.84 -16.85 -6.64
CA VAL A 33 12.06 -16.14 -7.06
C VAL A 33 12.25 -14.87 -6.23
N LYS A 34 13.42 -14.74 -5.57
CA LYS A 34 13.70 -13.62 -4.67
C LYS A 34 13.34 -12.31 -5.38
N PRO A 35 12.49 -11.46 -4.78
CA PRO A 35 12.17 -10.19 -5.38
C PRO A 35 13.46 -9.37 -5.50
N PRO A 36 13.55 -8.48 -6.50
CA PRO A 36 14.71 -7.62 -6.64
C PRO A 36 14.97 -6.91 -5.31
N ALA A 37 16.24 -6.93 -4.88
CA ALA A 37 16.64 -6.45 -3.57
C ALA A 37 16.05 -5.04 -3.35
N ASN A 38 15.38 -4.85 -2.22
CA ASN A 38 14.77 -3.57 -1.81
C ASN A 38 13.44 -3.20 -2.49
N THR A 39 12.71 -4.17 -3.03
CA THR A 39 11.32 -4.02 -3.50
C THR A 39 10.33 -4.79 -2.63
N TYR A 40 9.08 -4.31 -2.59
CA TYR A 40 7.97 -4.91 -1.87
C TYR A 40 6.82 -5.15 -2.86
N PRO A 41 6.16 -6.32 -2.83
CA PRO A 41 4.94 -6.52 -3.60
C PRO A 41 3.82 -5.68 -2.98
N ILE A 42 3.27 -4.77 -3.77
CA ILE A 42 2.22 -3.83 -3.36
C ILE A 42 0.95 -4.15 -4.13
N PHE A 43 -0.10 -4.56 -3.43
CA PHE A 43 -1.43 -4.83 -3.95
C PHE A 43 -2.26 -3.55 -3.98
N PHE A 44 -2.76 -3.15 -5.14
CA PHE A 44 -3.58 -1.95 -5.33
C PHE A 44 -5.06 -2.30 -5.19
N PHE A 45 -5.74 -1.63 -4.27
CA PHE A 45 -7.17 -1.86 -4.04
C PHE A 45 -8.00 -1.38 -5.24
N GLY A 46 -9.09 -2.07 -5.54
CA GLY A 46 -9.98 -1.78 -6.68
C GLY A 46 -9.46 -2.20 -8.06
N THR A 47 -8.15 -2.07 -8.34
CA THR A 47 -7.56 -2.60 -9.59
C THR A 47 -7.19 -4.07 -9.48
N HIS A 48 -7.02 -4.60 -8.26
CA HIS A 48 -6.54 -5.95 -7.98
C HIS A 48 -5.19 -6.26 -8.66
N GLU A 49 -4.39 -5.22 -8.91
CA GLU A 49 -3.06 -5.37 -9.50
C GLU A 49 -2.00 -5.40 -8.39
N THR A 50 -0.98 -6.25 -8.57
CA THR A 50 0.19 -6.30 -7.68
C THR A 50 1.43 -5.83 -8.43
N ALA A 51 2.14 -4.86 -7.88
CA ALA A 51 3.39 -4.35 -8.45
C ALA A 51 4.52 -4.32 -7.42
N PHE A 52 5.75 -4.59 -7.85
CA PHE A 52 6.93 -4.50 -7.00
C PHE A 52 7.42 -3.06 -6.92
N LEU A 53 7.28 -2.44 -5.76
CA LEU A 53 7.67 -1.05 -5.53
C LEU A 53 8.82 -0.93 -4.53
N VAL A 54 9.65 0.09 -4.70
CA VAL A 54 10.69 0.42 -3.72
C VAL A 54 10.09 1.29 -2.60
N PRO A 55 10.66 1.27 -1.38
CA PRO A 55 10.22 2.12 -0.26
C PRO A 55 10.05 3.61 -0.57
N LYS A 56 10.72 4.13 -1.60
CA LYS A 56 10.63 5.53 -2.02
C LYS A 56 9.38 5.84 -2.86
N THR A 57 8.74 4.84 -3.44
CA THR A 57 7.60 4.96 -4.36
C THR A 57 6.27 4.60 -3.68
N PHE A 58 6.26 4.38 -2.37
CA PHE A 58 5.03 4.24 -1.59
C PHE A 58 5.19 4.87 -0.21
N SER A 59 4.09 5.06 0.52
CA SER A 59 4.11 5.71 1.84
C SER A 59 3.09 5.06 2.78
N LEU A 60 3.44 4.88 4.06
CA LEU A 60 2.55 4.20 5.03
C LEU A 60 1.27 5.01 5.28
N ILE A 61 0.11 4.34 5.23
CA ILE A 61 -1.15 4.90 5.66
C ILE A 61 -1.19 4.88 7.19
N ARG A 62 -1.01 6.04 7.82
CA ARG A 62 -1.20 6.17 9.26
C ARG A 62 -2.68 6.11 9.59
N ASN A 63 -3.10 5.07 10.29
CA ASN A 63 -4.46 4.94 10.80
C ASN A 63 -4.60 5.83 12.05
N THR A 64 -4.90 7.12 11.87
CA THR A 64 -5.24 8.00 12.99
C THR A 64 -6.71 7.78 13.34
N LYS A 65 -6.97 7.17 14.50
CA LYS A 65 -8.32 7.06 15.07
C LYS A 65 -8.78 8.45 15.49
N THR A 66 -9.38 9.18 14.57
CA THR A 66 -9.92 10.52 14.86
C THR A 66 -11.36 10.56 14.39
N SER A 67 -12.26 10.62 15.37
CA SER A 67 -13.61 11.16 15.20
C SER A 67 -13.46 12.60 14.70
N LEU A 68 -13.95 12.92 13.50
CA LEU A 68 -14.35 14.26 13.00
C LEU A 68 -14.27 14.28 11.46
N GLY A 69 -15.42 14.09 10.81
CA GLY A 69 -15.91 14.91 9.69
C GLY A 69 -15.21 14.96 8.33
N SER A 70 -13.92 14.66 8.19
CA SER A 70 -13.22 14.66 6.88
C SER A 70 -11.85 13.99 7.03
N GLN A 71 -11.87 12.68 7.25
CA GLN A 71 -10.66 11.90 7.52
C GLN A 71 -10.79 10.57 6.81
N THR A 72 -10.13 10.44 5.66
CA THR A 72 -10.12 9.20 4.89
C THR A 72 -9.32 8.16 5.66
N ASN A 73 -10.01 7.40 6.50
CA ASN A 73 -9.43 6.22 7.14
C ASN A 73 -8.95 5.28 6.02
N GLY A 74 -7.79 4.62 6.13
CA GLY A 74 -7.32 3.71 5.07
C GLY A 74 -8.33 2.60 4.70
N LYS A 75 -9.18 2.23 5.66
CA LYS A 75 -10.33 1.33 5.54
C LYS A 75 -11.58 1.95 4.88
N ASP A 76 -11.71 3.27 4.92
CA ASP A 76 -12.81 4.04 4.32
C ASP A 76 -12.46 4.41 2.87
N LEU A 77 -11.18 4.76 2.61
CA LEU A 77 -10.66 4.88 1.24
C LEU A 77 -10.76 3.58 0.45
N MET A 78 -10.60 2.43 1.14
CA MET A 78 -10.81 1.11 0.55
C MET A 78 -12.30 0.79 0.29
N LYS A 79 -13.23 1.46 0.98
CA LYS A 79 -14.67 1.31 0.75
C LYS A 79 -15.17 2.16 -0.42
N ASP A 80 -14.59 3.34 -0.63
CA ASP A 80 -14.89 4.16 -1.82
C ASP A 80 -14.36 3.58 -3.13
N CYS A 81 -13.36 2.71 -3.06
CA CYS A 81 -12.78 2.04 -4.23
C CYS A 81 -13.66 0.88 -4.77
N GLY A 82 -14.73 0.50 -4.04
CA GLY A 82 -15.61 -0.59 -4.42
C GLY A 82 -17.07 -0.14 -4.48
N LYS A 83 -17.54 0.13 -5.70
CA LYS A 83 -18.93 -0.15 -6.06
C LYS A 83 -18.96 -1.06 -7.28
#